data_AF-C0H5D2-F1
#
_entry.id   AF-C0H5D2-F1
#
_cell.length_a   1.000
_cell.length_b   1.000
_cell.length_c   1.000
_cell.angle_alpha   90.00
_cell.angle_beta   90.00
_cell.angle_gamma   90.00
#
_symmetry.space_group_name_H-M   'P 1'
#
loop_
_entity.id
_entity.type
_entity.pdbx_description
1 polymer ?
#
loop_
_entity_poly.entity_id
_entity_poly.type
_entity_poly.pdbx_seq_one_letter_code
_entity_poly.pdbx_strand_id
1 'polypeptide(L)'
;MEKNVNVYLFLYLIIFLEAYFCVSLFSTNIFPREYTKVVEKHLREDYGDRDVEVFREIIRNYKDTDVFLSPSEEAKLKVNIQKYAGDHFIKEYENLMNEDTTDSNKKLAKTMINLIKQQFIKLKVIEQEYITPNYEQYKQVAKLKPDISDLTADTPCNTEAECKKLENMMNICTYIRGGADFAYDIFLVTTHVVTTMMAVMCACIFIGPVHICALKNFPYTCKLPYPIFSTLFMATSAVWEVVKAATSLCRVYGDLSIMSKMA
;
A
#
# COMPACT_ATOMS: atom_id res chain seq x y z
N MET A 1 -43.35 9.14 39.21
CA MET A 1 -43.14 9.45 37.78
C MET A 1 -41.80 8.94 37.23
N GLU A 2 -40.89 8.38 38.03
CA GLU A 2 -39.55 7.95 37.56
C GLU A 2 -39.54 6.67 36.70
N LYS A 3 -40.48 5.73 36.87
CA LYS A 3 -40.45 4.46 36.12
C LYS A 3 -40.66 4.62 34.61
N ASN A 4 -41.33 5.68 34.15
CA ASN A 4 -41.58 5.88 32.72
C ASN A 4 -40.35 6.41 31.98
N VAL A 5 -39.46 7.14 32.64
CA VAL A 5 -38.28 7.74 31.99
C VAL A 5 -37.30 6.66 31.50
N ASN A 6 -37.09 5.61 32.30
CA ASN A 6 -36.23 4.48 31.88
C ASN A 6 -36.78 3.72 30.67
N VAL A 7 -38.11 3.60 30.54
CA VAL A 7 -38.72 2.92 29.39
C VAL A 7 -38.53 3.72 28.11
N TYR A 8 -38.69 5.05 28.16
CA TYR A 8 -38.43 5.91 27.00
C TYR A 8 -36.95 5.92 26.59
N LEU A 9 -36.03 5.94 27.56
CA LEU A 9 -34.59 5.90 27.29
C LEU A 9 -34.16 4.57 26.65
N PHE A 10 -34.73 3.46 27.11
CA PHE A 10 -34.47 2.14 26.55
C PHE A 10 -35.05 1.99 25.13
N LEU A 11 -36.27 2.49 24.89
CA LEU A 11 -36.87 2.52 23.55
C LEU A 11 -36.05 3.41 22.59
N TYR A 12 -35.57 4.56 23.05
CA TYR A 12 -34.73 5.44 22.23
C TYR A 12 -33.40 4.76 21.86
N LEU A 13 -32.77 4.05 22.81
CA LEU A 13 -31.57 3.26 22.55
C LEU A 13 -31.80 2.13 21.54
N ILE A 14 -32.93 1.41 21.63
CA ILE A 14 -33.28 0.37 20.66
C ILE A 14 -33.49 0.99 19.28
N ILE A 15 -34.26 2.08 19.17
CA ILE A 15 -34.49 2.76 17.88
C ILE A 15 -33.17 3.30 17.31
N PHE A 16 -32.28 3.82 18.17
CA PHE A 16 -30.98 4.32 17.72
C PHE A 16 -30.06 3.18 17.26
N LEU A 17 -30.07 2.04 17.97
CA LEU A 17 -29.33 0.84 17.58
C LEU A 17 -29.88 0.22 16.31
N GLU A 18 -31.19 0.10 16.16
CA GLU A 18 -31.83 -0.37 14.93
C GLU A 18 -31.61 0.59 13.78
N ALA A 19 -31.66 1.91 14.00
CA ALA A 19 -31.32 2.91 12.99
C ALA A 19 -29.84 2.82 12.61
N TYR A 20 -28.93 2.62 13.56
CA TYR A 20 -27.50 2.45 13.29
C TYR A 20 -27.22 1.14 12.54
N PHE A 21 -27.90 0.04 12.91
CA PHE A 21 -27.83 -1.23 12.19
C PHE A 21 -28.42 -1.11 10.79
N CYS A 22 -29.55 -0.43 10.61
CA CYS A 22 -30.15 -0.16 9.30
C CYS A 22 -29.23 0.71 8.45
N VAL A 23 -28.62 1.77 8.99
CA VAL A 23 -27.66 2.61 8.26
C VAL A 23 -26.41 1.82 7.87
N SER A 24 -25.96 0.86 8.70
CA SER A 24 -24.86 -0.04 8.33
C SER A 24 -25.26 -1.07 7.26
N LEU A 25 -26.53 -1.50 7.23
CA LEU A 25 -27.10 -2.40 6.23
C LEU A 25 -27.38 -1.71 4.88
N PHE A 26 -27.62 -0.39 4.89
CA PHE A 26 -27.76 0.45 3.70
C PHE A 26 -26.46 1.10 3.23
N SER A 27 -25.31 0.63 3.71
CA SER A 27 -24.04 0.87 3.01
C SER A 27 -24.17 0.28 1.60
N THR A 28 -24.45 1.14 0.62
CA THR A 28 -24.43 0.78 -0.79
C THR A 28 -23.01 0.37 -1.11
N ASN A 29 -22.70 -0.92 -1.00
CA ASN A 29 -21.41 -1.46 -1.43
C ASN A 29 -21.22 -1.07 -2.89
N ILE A 30 -20.30 -0.14 -3.14
CA ILE A 30 -20.08 0.42 -4.48
C ILE A 30 -19.55 -0.66 -5.42
N PHE A 31 -18.86 -1.64 -4.85
CA PHE A 31 -18.50 -2.88 -5.52
C PHE A 31 -19.62 -3.92 -5.38
N PRO A 32 -20.07 -4.54 -6.49
CA PRO A 32 -21.04 -5.63 -6.44
C PRO A 32 -20.60 -6.75 -5.49
N ARG A 33 -21.54 -7.33 -4.75
CA ARG A 33 -21.25 -8.42 -3.79
C ARG A 33 -20.55 -9.62 -4.43
N GLU A 34 -20.88 -9.93 -5.69
CA GLU A 34 -20.24 -11.03 -6.40
C GLU A 34 -18.77 -10.72 -6.71
N TYR A 35 -18.48 -9.46 -7.08
CA TYR A 35 -17.11 -9.01 -7.28
C TYR A 35 -16.27 -9.14 -6.00
N THR A 36 -16.80 -8.66 -4.86
CA THR A 36 -16.06 -8.73 -3.58
C THR A 36 -15.83 -10.17 -3.12
N LYS A 37 -16.80 -11.07 -3.32
CA LYS A 37 -16.63 -12.51 -3.04
C LYS A 37 -15.53 -13.14 -3.89
N VAL A 38 -15.48 -12.83 -5.19
CA VAL A 38 -14.46 -13.38 -6.09
C VAL A 38 -13.07 -12.85 -5.71
N VAL A 39 -12.96 -11.56 -5.34
CA VAL A 39 -11.70 -10.99 -4.84
C VAL A 39 -11.26 -11.67 -3.55
N GLU A 40 -12.15 -11.80 -2.55
CA GLU A 40 -11.81 -12.50 -1.29
C GLU A 40 -11.36 -13.94 -1.54
N LYS A 41 -12.00 -14.65 -2.48
CA LYS A 41 -11.62 -16.00 -2.84
C LYS A 41 -10.18 -16.06 -3.36
N HIS A 42 -9.84 -15.25 -4.36
CA HIS A 42 -8.49 -15.22 -4.93
C HIS A 42 -7.45 -14.79 -3.90
N LEU A 43 -7.75 -13.79 -3.06
CA LEU A 43 -6.83 -13.37 -1.99
C LEU A 43 -6.55 -14.49 -1.00
N ARG A 44 -7.60 -15.23 -0.59
CA ARG A 44 -7.44 -16.36 0.32
C ARG A 44 -6.62 -17.49 -0.32
N GLU A 45 -6.88 -17.79 -1.59
CA GLU A 45 -6.21 -18.88 -2.32
C GLU A 45 -4.74 -18.56 -2.62
N ASP A 46 -4.41 -17.30 -2.97
CA ASP A 46 -3.08 -16.90 -3.43
C ASP A 46 -2.17 -16.39 -2.30
N TYR A 47 -2.73 -15.70 -1.30
CA TYR A 47 -1.95 -14.97 -0.27
C TYR A 47 -2.34 -15.32 1.17
N GLY A 48 -3.53 -15.88 1.39
CA GLY A 48 -4.04 -16.29 2.70
C GLY A 48 -4.93 -15.25 3.37
N ASP A 49 -5.37 -15.54 4.60
CA ASP A 49 -6.41 -14.74 5.29
C ASP A 49 -5.93 -13.34 5.70
N ARG A 50 -4.62 -13.12 5.85
CA ARG A 50 -4.04 -11.80 6.14
C ARG A 50 -4.44 -10.76 5.10
N ASP A 51 -4.30 -11.09 3.82
CA ASP A 51 -4.61 -10.18 2.71
C ASP A 51 -6.13 -9.98 2.57
N VAL A 52 -6.93 -11.00 2.95
CA VAL A 52 -8.39 -10.89 3.03
C VAL A 52 -8.81 -9.88 4.11
N GLU A 53 -8.16 -9.88 5.27
CA GLU A 53 -8.42 -8.91 6.34
C GLU A 53 -8.09 -7.48 5.89
N VAL A 54 -6.95 -7.28 5.23
CA VAL A 54 -6.57 -5.98 4.66
C VAL A 54 -7.54 -5.53 3.58
N PHE A 55 -8.00 -6.44 2.71
CA PHE A 55 -9.05 -6.12 1.74
C PHE A 55 -10.34 -5.65 2.39
N ARG A 56 -10.81 -6.37 3.42
CA ARG A 56 -12.02 -5.99 4.16
C ARG A 56 -11.85 -4.64 4.84
N GLU A 57 -10.67 -4.35 5.37
CA GLU A 57 -10.35 -3.04 5.96
C GLU A 57 -10.38 -1.93 4.90
N ILE A 58 -9.76 -2.16 3.73
CA ILE A 58 -9.76 -1.22 2.60
C ILE A 58 -11.19 -0.90 2.17
N ILE A 59 -12.03 -1.92 1.98
CA ILE A 59 -13.43 -1.73 1.56
C ILE A 59 -14.25 -1.04 2.66
N ARG A 60 -14.07 -1.41 3.93
CA ARG A 60 -14.78 -0.80 5.06
C ARG A 60 -14.45 0.68 5.24
N ASN A 61 -13.18 1.04 5.05
CA ASN A 61 -12.68 2.41 5.23
C ASN A 61 -12.73 3.25 3.96
N TYR A 62 -13.20 2.69 2.85
CA TYR A 62 -13.31 3.39 1.58
C TYR A 62 -14.37 4.49 1.67
N LYS A 63 -13.99 5.71 1.28
CA LYS A 63 -14.90 6.85 1.15
C LYS A 63 -15.18 7.07 -0.33
N ASP A 64 -16.45 6.97 -0.74
CA ASP A 64 -16.92 7.24 -2.11
C ASP A 64 -16.93 8.75 -2.40
N THR A 65 -15.74 9.34 -2.33
CA THR A 65 -15.50 10.76 -2.53
C THR A 65 -14.35 10.93 -3.49
N ASP A 66 -14.34 12.03 -4.24
CA ASP A 66 -13.26 12.32 -5.17
C ASP A 66 -11.93 12.54 -4.46
N VAL A 67 -10.89 11.89 -4.98
CA VAL A 67 -9.56 11.85 -4.37
C VAL A 67 -8.57 12.57 -5.27
N PHE A 68 -7.99 13.63 -4.73
CA PHE A 68 -7.04 14.48 -5.41
C PHE A 68 -5.63 14.17 -4.91
N LEU A 69 -4.76 13.72 -5.82
CA LEU A 69 -3.33 13.61 -5.54
C LEU A 69 -2.71 15.01 -5.50
N SER A 70 -1.50 15.14 -4.95
CA SER A 70 -0.76 16.40 -5.08
C SER A 70 -0.51 16.73 -6.57
N PRO A 71 -0.35 18.01 -6.96
CA PRO A 71 -0.11 18.37 -8.35
C PRO A 71 1.09 17.65 -8.98
N SER A 72 2.13 17.40 -8.20
CA SER A 72 3.32 16.67 -8.65
C SER A 72 3.07 15.19 -8.91
N GLU A 73 2.21 14.56 -8.11
CA GLU A 73 1.84 13.15 -8.25
C GLU A 73 0.84 12.95 -9.38
N GLU A 74 -0.12 13.87 -9.52
CA GLU A 74 -1.06 13.87 -10.64
C GLU A 74 -0.32 14.07 -11.97
N ALA A 75 0.71 14.93 -12.02
CA ALA A 75 1.56 15.06 -13.20
C ALA A 75 2.33 13.77 -13.52
N LYS A 76 2.94 13.11 -12.52
CA LYS A 76 3.60 11.80 -12.70
C LYS A 76 2.62 10.73 -13.16
N LEU A 77 1.41 10.72 -12.62
CA LEU A 77 0.34 9.82 -13.01
C LEU A 77 -0.03 10.00 -14.48
N LYS A 78 -0.22 11.26 -14.93
CA LYS A 78 -0.52 11.56 -16.34
C LYS A 78 0.59 11.10 -17.28
N VAL A 79 1.87 11.25 -16.90
CA VAL A 79 3.00 10.70 -17.68
C VAL A 79 2.93 9.17 -17.77
N ASN A 80 2.56 8.47 -16.70
CA ASN A 80 2.39 7.02 -16.73
C ASN A 80 1.17 6.61 -17.58
N ILE A 81 0.04 7.30 -17.47
CA ILE A 81 -1.13 7.09 -18.34
C ILE A 81 -0.72 7.25 -19.81
N GLN A 82 0.01 8.32 -20.13
CA GLN A 82 0.53 8.57 -21.47
C GLN A 82 1.40 7.41 -21.97
N LYS A 83 2.30 6.89 -21.12
CA LYS A 83 3.20 5.78 -21.46
C LYS A 83 2.46 4.46 -21.72
N TYR A 84 1.43 4.14 -20.94
CA TYR A 84 0.76 2.83 -21.01
C TYR A 84 -0.47 2.80 -21.93
N ALA A 85 -1.13 3.94 -22.11
CA ALA A 85 -2.39 4.04 -22.84
C ALA A 85 -2.30 4.99 -24.06
N GLY A 86 -1.43 6.00 -24.01
CA GLY A 86 -1.26 7.03 -25.05
C GLY A 86 -1.97 8.35 -24.72
N ASP A 87 -1.64 9.41 -25.46
CA ASP A 87 -2.05 10.80 -25.18
C ASP A 87 -3.57 11.00 -25.11
N HIS A 88 -4.33 10.30 -25.96
CA HIS A 88 -5.79 10.43 -26.00
C HIS A 88 -6.48 10.02 -24.70
N PHE A 89 -5.85 9.15 -23.90
CA PHE A 89 -6.42 8.69 -22.62
C PHE A 89 -6.37 9.72 -21.51
N ILE A 90 -5.47 10.71 -21.59
CA ILE A 90 -5.41 11.75 -20.57
C ILE A 90 -6.75 12.50 -20.52
N LYS A 91 -7.31 12.83 -21.69
CA LYS A 91 -8.63 13.48 -21.78
C LYS A 91 -9.75 12.58 -21.30
N GLU A 92 -9.74 11.29 -21.64
CA GLU A 92 -10.77 10.34 -21.16
C GLU A 92 -10.74 10.18 -19.65
N TYR A 93 -9.54 10.09 -19.07
CA TYR A 93 -9.32 10.05 -17.63
C TYR A 93 -9.81 11.34 -16.96
N GLU A 94 -9.40 12.51 -17.46
CA GLU A 94 -9.84 13.81 -16.93
C GLU A 94 -11.36 13.97 -17.01
N ASN A 95 -11.96 13.58 -18.14
CA ASN A 95 -13.41 13.59 -18.32
C ASN A 95 -14.10 12.65 -17.32
N LEU A 96 -13.62 11.41 -17.17
CA LEU A 96 -14.18 10.45 -16.22
C LEU A 96 -14.12 10.97 -14.78
N MET A 97 -13.02 11.62 -14.39
CA MET A 97 -12.87 12.16 -13.03
C MET A 97 -13.78 13.36 -12.78
N ASN A 98 -14.02 14.20 -13.80
CA ASN A 98 -14.82 15.42 -13.68
C ASN A 98 -16.33 15.21 -13.94
N GLU A 99 -16.72 14.14 -14.63
CA GLU A 99 -18.12 13.84 -14.97
C GLU A 99 -18.88 13.29 -13.75
N ASP A 100 -20.05 13.86 -13.46
CA ASP A 100 -21.05 13.21 -12.60
C ASP A 100 -21.91 12.33 -13.51
N THR A 101 -21.70 11.02 -13.42
CA THR A 101 -22.24 10.06 -14.38
C THR A 101 -23.16 9.04 -13.72
N THR A 102 -24.29 8.76 -14.36
CA THR A 102 -25.23 7.71 -13.97
C THR A 102 -24.86 6.34 -14.57
N ASP A 103 -23.87 6.28 -15.46
CA ASP A 103 -23.41 5.03 -16.06
C ASP A 103 -22.67 4.17 -15.02
N SER A 104 -23.18 2.97 -14.79
CA SER A 104 -22.64 2.06 -13.77
C SER A 104 -21.18 1.65 -14.01
N ASN A 105 -20.74 1.52 -15.28
CA ASN A 105 -19.37 1.14 -15.61
C ASN A 105 -18.41 2.30 -15.38
N LYS A 106 -18.80 3.51 -15.79
CA LYS A 106 -18.03 4.72 -15.50
C LYS A 106 -17.92 4.96 -14.00
N LYS A 107 -19.02 4.80 -13.25
CA LYS A 107 -19.01 4.92 -11.78
C LYS A 107 -18.04 3.92 -11.16
N LEU A 108 -18.12 2.65 -11.53
CA LEU A 108 -17.20 1.61 -11.04
C LEU A 108 -15.74 1.93 -11.35
N ALA A 109 -15.45 2.41 -12.57
CA ALA A 109 -14.12 2.83 -12.98
C ALA A 109 -13.59 3.98 -12.11
N LYS A 110 -14.40 5.03 -11.93
CA LYS A 110 -14.09 6.20 -11.10
C LYS A 110 -13.85 5.80 -9.64
N THR A 111 -14.70 4.93 -9.09
CA THR A 111 -14.53 4.37 -7.74
C THR A 111 -13.22 3.61 -7.61
N MET A 112 -12.91 2.70 -8.54
CA MET A 112 -11.65 1.95 -8.52
C MET A 112 -10.43 2.87 -8.57
N ILE A 113 -10.47 3.87 -9.46
CA ILE A 113 -9.42 4.90 -9.56
C ILE A 113 -9.25 5.64 -8.23
N ASN A 114 -10.35 6.13 -7.64
CA ASN A 114 -10.33 6.83 -6.36
C ASN A 114 -9.82 5.93 -5.23
N LEU A 115 -10.16 4.63 -5.23
CA LEU A 115 -9.65 3.66 -4.26
C LEU A 115 -8.15 3.48 -4.38
N ILE A 116 -7.63 3.29 -5.60
CA ILE A 116 -6.19 3.18 -5.86
C ILE A 116 -5.48 4.45 -5.41
N LYS A 117 -6.02 5.64 -5.72
CA LYS A 117 -5.47 6.93 -5.26
C LYS A 117 -5.45 7.03 -3.73
N GLN A 118 -6.51 6.63 -3.03
CA GLN A 118 -6.55 6.61 -1.56
C GLN A 118 -5.46 5.72 -0.98
N GLN A 119 -5.27 4.52 -1.53
CA GLN A 119 -4.21 3.63 -1.08
C GLN A 119 -2.83 4.23 -1.36
N PHE A 120 -2.64 4.86 -2.51
CA PHE A 120 -1.39 5.53 -2.83
C PHE A 120 -1.05 6.64 -1.84
N ILE A 121 -2.02 7.49 -1.46
CA ILE A 121 -1.84 8.52 -0.44
C ILE A 121 -1.45 7.91 0.92
N LYS A 122 -2.15 6.85 1.35
CA LYS A 122 -1.83 6.16 2.62
C LYS A 122 -0.40 5.60 2.60
N LEU A 123 -0.01 4.95 1.52
CA LEU A 123 1.32 4.38 1.36
C LEU A 123 2.41 5.45 1.29
N LYS A 124 2.12 6.62 0.72
CA LYS A 124 3.03 7.77 0.76
C LYS A 124 3.28 8.28 2.17
N VAL A 125 2.27 8.25 3.06
CA VAL A 125 2.47 8.58 4.48
C VAL A 125 3.44 7.59 5.13
N ILE A 126 3.27 6.28 4.87
CA ILE A 126 4.18 5.24 5.38
C ILE A 126 5.61 5.45 4.86
N GLU A 127 5.78 5.78 3.57
CA GLU A 127 7.10 6.12 3.00
C GLU A 127 7.71 7.38 3.67
N GLN A 128 6.90 8.39 3.97
CA GLN A 128 7.36 9.62 4.64
C GLN A 128 7.72 9.40 6.12
N GLU A 129 7.12 8.41 6.78
CA GLU A 129 7.35 8.12 8.19
C GLU A 129 8.53 7.14 8.38
N TYR A 130 8.59 6.06 7.59
CA TYR A 130 9.52 4.95 7.82
C TYR A 130 10.72 4.92 6.87
N ILE A 131 10.65 5.61 5.73
CA ILE A 131 11.70 5.55 4.70
C ILE A 131 12.44 6.88 4.60
N THR A 132 11.70 7.96 4.36
CA THR A 132 12.26 9.28 4.07
C THR A 132 13.18 9.83 5.17
N PRO A 133 12.83 9.73 6.46
CA PRO A 133 13.67 10.25 7.55
C PRO A 133 14.97 9.46 7.68
N ASN A 134 14.95 8.19 7.28
CA ASN A 134 16.08 7.29 7.38
C ASN A 134 17.15 7.56 6.33
N TYR A 135 16.87 8.31 5.24
CA TYR A 135 17.88 8.74 4.25
C TYR A 135 19.10 9.42 4.87
N GLU A 136 18.92 10.25 5.89
CA GLU A 136 20.05 10.85 6.60
C GLU A 136 20.80 9.85 7.47
N GLN A 137 20.10 8.89 8.07
CA GLN A 137 20.73 7.82 8.84
C GLN A 137 21.55 6.88 7.95
N TYR A 138 21.10 6.59 6.72
CA TYR A 138 21.91 5.87 5.72
C TYR A 138 23.24 6.60 5.45
N LYS A 139 23.23 7.93 5.37
CA LYS A 139 24.48 8.71 5.21
C LYS A 139 25.39 8.59 6.43
N GLN A 140 24.85 8.49 7.64
CA GLN A 140 25.65 8.28 8.85
C GLN A 140 26.32 6.89 8.83
N VAL A 141 25.57 5.84 8.50
CA VAL A 141 26.13 4.49 8.38
C VAL A 141 27.18 4.44 7.26
N ALA A 142 26.93 5.08 6.12
CA ALA A 142 27.91 5.16 5.02
C ALA A 142 29.22 5.85 5.42
N LYS A 143 29.16 6.85 6.33
CA LYS A 143 30.34 7.51 6.89
C LYS A 143 31.08 6.66 7.93
N LEU A 144 30.36 5.88 8.74
CA LEU A 144 30.94 5.02 9.77
C LEU A 144 31.53 3.72 9.21
N LYS A 145 31.01 3.23 8.08
CA LYS A 145 31.43 1.99 7.43
C LYS A 145 32.94 1.87 7.18
N PRO A 146 33.65 2.87 6.62
CA PRO A 146 35.09 2.75 6.41
C PRO A 146 35.87 2.56 7.72
N ASP A 147 35.53 3.30 8.78
CA ASP A 147 36.17 3.18 10.10
C ASP A 147 36.05 1.76 10.70
N ILE A 148 35.01 1.02 10.31
CA ILE A 148 34.68 -0.31 10.85
C ILE A 148 35.15 -1.43 9.90
N SER A 149 35.25 -1.17 8.60
CA SER A 149 35.69 -2.17 7.61
C SER A 149 37.18 -2.49 7.69
N ASP A 150 37.98 -1.61 8.32
CA ASP A 150 39.39 -1.86 8.61
C ASP A 150 39.62 -2.75 9.84
N LEU A 151 38.55 -3.18 10.53
CA LEU A 151 38.61 -4.17 11.60
C LEU A 151 38.86 -5.56 11.00
N THR A 152 40.11 -5.82 10.65
CA THR A 152 40.65 -7.10 10.17
C THR A 152 40.87 -8.11 11.31
N ALA A 153 40.16 -7.97 12.43
CA ALA A 153 40.37 -8.75 13.65
C ALA A 153 39.27 -9.80 13.85
N ASP A 154 39.62 -10.95 14.42
CA ASP A 154 38.69 -12.01 14.87
C ASP A 154 37.69 -11.53 15.94
N THR A 155 37.89 -10.31 16.46
CA THR A 155 37.03 -9.65 17.42
C THR A 155 36.36 -8.43 16.78
N PRO A 156 35.04 -8.23 16.99
CA PRO A 156 34.27 -7.19 16.31
C PRO A 156 34.67 -5.77 16.75
N CYS A 157 35.36 -5.62 17.89
CA CYS A 157 35.94 -4.37 18.36
C CYS A 157 37.05 -4.67 19.40
N ASN A 158 38.08 -3.81 19.48
CA ASN A 158 39.21 -4.00 20.41
C ASN A 158 39.26 -2.94 21.51
N THR A 159 38.71 -1.75 21.27
CA THR A 159 38.64 -0.66 22.26
C THR A 159 37.20 -0.34 22.61
N GLU A 160 36.95 0.19 23.82
CA GLU A 160 35.61 0.61 24.23
C GLU A 160 35.01 1.66 23.26
N ALA A 161 35.84 2.53 22.70
CA ALA A 161 35.43 3.52 21.72
C ALA A 161 34.99 2.88 20.39
N GLU A 162 35.70 1.86 19.90
CA GLU A 162 35.31 1.07 18.72
C GLU A 162 34.02 0.30 18.96
N CYS A 163 33.88 -0.35 20.12
CA CYS A 163 32.67 -1.09 20.46
C CYS A 163 31.44 -0.17 20.50
N LYS A 164 31.56 1.03 21.08
CA LYS A 164 30.47 2.03 21.09
C LYS A 164 30.12 2.53 19.68
N LYS A 165 31.12 2.71 18.80
CA LYS A 165 30.88 3.07 17.40
C LYS A 165 30.14 1.95 16.66
N LEU A 166 30.57 0.70 16.85
CA LEU A 166 29.94 -0.47 16.25
C LEU A 166 28.50 -0.64 16.75
N GLU A 167 28.29 -0.57 18.07
CA GLU A 167 26.97 -0.63 18.69
C GLU A 167 26.03 0.45 18.12
N ASN A 168 26.50 1.70 18.03
CA ASN A 168 25.73 2.77 17.43
C ASN A 168 25.38 2.50 15.95
N MET A 169 26.35 2.01 15.16
CA MET A 169 26.08 1.62 13.78
C MET A 169 25.05 0.49 13.70
N MET A 170 25.16 -0.53 14.55
CA MET A 170 24.22 -1.65 14.61
C MET A 170 22.82 -1.23 15.01
N ASN A 171 22.69 -0.31 15.97
CA ASN A 171 21.41 0.26 16.40
C ASN A 171 20.75 1.03 15.26
N ILE A 172 21.49 1.90 14.57
CA ILE A 172 21.00 2.62 13.40
C ILE A 172 20.56 1.63 12.31
N CYS A 173 21.39 0.63 12.01
CA CYS A 173 21.09 -0.38 11.00
C CYS A 173 19.85 -1.22 11.32
N THR A 174 19.67 -1.60 12.58
CA THR A 174 18.49 -2.33 13.03
C THR A 174 17.23 -1.49 12.86
N TYR A 175 17.29 -0.21 13.23
CA TYR A 175 16.17 0.73 13.09
C TYR A 175 15.79 0.95 11.62
N ILE A 176 16.77 1.28 10.79
CA ILE A 176 16.56 1.51 9.35
C ILE A 176 15.99 0.25 8.67
N ARG A 177 16.58 -0.91 8.94
CA ARG A 177 16.13 -2.18 8.34
C ARG A 177 14.72 -2.53 8.78
N GLY A 178 14.41 -2.38 10.07
CA GLY A 178 13.07 -2.63 10.60
C GLY A 178 12.02 -1.70 10.01
N GLY A 179 12.32 -0.40 9.89
CA GLY A 179 11.42 0.57 9.26
C GLY A 179 11.19 0.29 7.77
N ALA A 180 12.26 -0.01 7.02
CA ALA A 180 12.15 -0.33 5.59
C ALA A 180 11.38 -1.64 5.34
N ASP A 181 11.63 -2.69 6.14
CA ASP A 181 10.94 -3.98 6.05
C ASP A 181 9.45 -3.85 6.39
N PHE A 182 9.13 -3.13 7.47
CA PHE A 182 7.75 -2.82 7.84
C PHE A 182 7.01 -2.04 6.74
N ALA A 183 7.64 -1.02 6.18
CA ALA A 183 7.06 -0.26 5.07
C ALA A 183 6.85 -1.15 3.84
N TYR A 184 7.85 -1.98 3.48
CA TYR A 184 7.74 -2.89 2.35
C TYR A 184 6.60 -3.90 2.51
N ASP A 185 6.45 -4.49 3.69
CA ASP A 185 5.39 -5.45 4.01
C ASP A 185 3.99 -4.82 3.86
N ILE A 186 3.78 -3.58 4.33
CA ILE A 186 2.51 -2.85 4.11
C ILE A 186 2.27 -2.58 2.62
N PHE A 187 3.29 -2.08 1.90
CA PHE A 187 3.19 -1.83 0.46
C PHE A 187 2.86 -3.12 -0.30
N LEU A 188 3.50 -4.23 0.06
CA LEU A 188 3.33 -5.53 -0.58
C LEU A 188 1.90 -6.05 -0.40
N VAL A 189 1.41 -6.16 0.83
CA VAL A 189 0.05 -6.64 1.12
C VAL A 189 -1.01 -5.74 0.47
N THR A 190 -0.84 -4.42 0.55
CA THR A 190 -1.75 -3.47 -0.12
C THR A 190 -1.73 -3.66 -1.64
N THR A 191 -0.55 -3.89 -2.21
CA THR A 191 -0.39 -4.13 -3.65
C THR A 191 -1.05 -5.44 -4.06
N HIS A 192 -0.92 -6.53 -3.30
CA HIS A 192 -1.60 -7.79 -3.57
C HIS A 192 -3.12 -7.59 -3.61
N VAL A 193 -3.68 -6.93 -2.60
CA VAL A 193 -5.11 -6.64 -2.54
C VAL A 193 -5.58 -5.87 -3.77
N VAL A 194 -4.92 -4.77 -4.11
CA VAL A 194 -5.30 -3.96 -5.28
C VAL A 194 -5.05 -4.72 -6.58
N THR A 195 -3.99 -5.53 -6.66
CA THR A 195 -3.70 -6.37 -7.83
C THR A 195 -4.81 -7.38 -8.06
N THR A 196 -5.28 -8.06 -7.03
CA THR A 196 -6.38 -9.03 -7.16
C THR A 196 -7.70 -8.33 -7.50
N MET A 197 -7.96 -7.16 -6.92
CA MET A 197 -9.09 -6.32 -7.34
C MET A 197 -9.05 -5.99 -8.84
N MET A 198 -7.88 -5.55 -9.32
CA MET A 198 -7.65 -5.30 -10.75
C MET A 198 -7.74 -6.57 -11.58
N ALA A 199 -7.21 -7.70 -11.09
CA ALA A 199 -7.25 -9.00 -11.76
C ALA A 199 -8.68 -9.44 -12.04
N VAL A 200 -9.54 -9.39 -11.03
CA VAL A 200 -10.95 -9.75 -11.12
C VAL A 200 -11.69 -8.77 -12.03
N MET A 201 -11.42 -7.47 -11.90
CA MET A 201 -12.10 -6.45 -12.71
C MET A 201 -11.72 -6.54 -14.20
N CYS A 202 -10.44 -6.72 -14.51
CA CYS A 202 -9.91 -6.77 -15.87
C CYS A 202 -9.89 -8.18 -16.49
N ALA A 203 -10.24 -9.21 -15.72
CA ALA A 203 -9.94 -10.62 -16.03
C ALA A 203 -8.47 -10.81 -16.46
N CYS A 204 -7.54 -10.37 -15.60
CA CYS A 204 -6.09 -10.52 -15.82
C CYS A 204 -5.56 -11.81 -15.21
N ILE A 205 -4.59 -12.39 -15.90
CA ILE A 205 -3.70 -13.43 -15.37
C ILE A 205 -2.30 -12.82 -15.30
N PHE A 206 -1.73 -12.81 -14.09
CA PHE A 206 -0.40 -12.30 -13.81
C PHE A 206 0.58 -13.47 -13.66
N ILE A 207 1.49 -13.65 -14.63
CA ILE A 207 2.53 -14.70 -14.60
C ILE A 207 3.89 -14.01 -14.75
N GLY A 208 4.58 -13.85 -13.62
CA GLY A 208 5.87 -13.16 -13.58
C GLY A 208 5.77 -11.72 -14.15
N PRO A 209 6.61 -11.34 -15.13
CA PRO A 209 6.56 -9.99 -15.72
C PRO A 209 5.41 -9.81 -16.71
N VAL A 210 4.73 -10.89 -17.12
CA VAL A 210 3.68 -10.84 -18.15
C VAL A 210 2.31 -10.80 -17.48
N HIS A 211 1.51 -9.81 -17.87
CA HIS A 211 0.10 -9.69 -17.49
C HIS A 211 -0.75 -9.75 -18.76
N ILE A 212 -1.62 -10.76 -18.84
CA ILE A 212 -2.56 -10.92 -19.96
C ILE A 212 -3.95 -10.66 -19.40
N CYS A 213 -4.59 -9.59 -19.86
CA CYS A 213 -5.93 -9.20 -19.43
C CYS A 213 -6.93 -9.39 -20.56
N ALA A 214 -7.94 -10.24 -20.35
CA ALA A 214 -8.97 -10.49 -21.36
C ALA A 214 -9.78 -9.23 -21.68
N LEU A 215 -9.96 -8.34 -20.69
CA LEU A 215 -10.73 -7.11 -20.84
C LEU A 215 -9.86 -5.87 -21.05
N LYS A 216 -8.59 -6.03 -21.49
CA LYS A 216 -7.65 -4.91 -21.71
C LYS A 216 -8.20 -3.79 -22.59
N ASN A 217 -9.05 -4.14 -23.57
CA ASN A 217 -9.60 -3.18 -24.52
C ASN A 217 -10.87 -2.46 -24.04
N PHE A 218 -11.45 -2.87 -22.90
CA PHE A 218 -12.63 -2.23 -22.35
C PHE A 218 -12.23 -0.99 -21.53
N PRO A 219 -12.64 0.23 -21.95
CA PRO A 219 -12.09 1.48 -21.42
C PRO A 219 -12.34 1.65 -19.92
N TYR A 220 -13.60 1.49 -19.51
CA TYR A 220 -14.02 1.71 -18.12
C TYR A 220 -13.76 0.50 -17.21
N THR A 221 -13.65 -0.70 -17.77
CA THR A 221 -13.41 -1.91 -16.97
C THR A 221 -11.95 -2.10 -16.63
N CYS A 222 -11.02 -1.81 -17.57
CA CYS A 222 -9.62 -2.10 -17.35
C CYS A 222 -8.67 -1.00 -17.78
N LYS A 223 -8.92 -0.39 -18.94
CA LYS A 223 -7.95 0.48 -19.60
C LYS A 223 -7.63 1.74 -18.79
N LEU A 224 -8.63 2.33 -18.14
CA LEU A 224 -8.47 3.56 -17.35
C LEU A 224 -7.87 3.32 -15.95
N PRO A 225 -8.31 2.34 -15.15
CA PRO A 225 -7.72 2.14 -13.83
C PRO A 225 -6.31 1.52 -13.87
N TYR A 226 -5.98 0.77 -14.93
CA TYR A 226 -4.72 0.02 -15.01
C TYR A 226 -3.44 0.86 -14.92
N PRO A 227 -3.27 1.99 -15.66
CA PRO A 227 -2.07 2.81 -15.53
C PRO A 227 -1.88 3.39 -14.12
N ILE A 228 -2.98 3.65 -13.40
CA ILE A 228 -2.94 4.14 -12.02
C ILE A 228 -2.44 3.04 -11.10
N PHE A 229 -3.03 1.84 -11.23
CA PHE A 229 -2.55 0.65 -10.55
C PHE A 229 -1.07 0.37 -10.85
N SER A 230 -0.62 0.49 -12.10
CA SER A 230 0.79 0.26 -12.45
C SER A 230 1.72 1.24 -11.73
N THR A 231 1.27 2.47 -11.47
CA THR A 231 2.05 3.46 -10.71
C THR A 231 2.22 3.02 -9.26
N LEU A 232 1.13 2.51 -8.65
CA LEU A 232 1.17 1.92 -7.32
C LEU A 232 2.11 0.71 -7.26
N PHE A 233 1.97 -0.22 -8.20
CA PHE A 233 2.84 -1.41 -8.29
C PHE A 233 4.33 -1.03 -8.42
N MET A 234 4.65 -0.02 -9.24
CA MET A 234 6.01 0.47 -9.38
C MET A 234 6.56 1.10 -8.09
N ALA A 235 5.71 1.75 -7.28
CA ALA A 235 6.14 2.30 -6.00
C ALA A 235 6.59 1.20 -5.03
N THR A 236 5.93 0.04 -5.02
CA THR A 236 6.35 -1.13 -4.24
C THR A 236 7.75 -1.61 -4.61
N SER A 237 8.08 -1.60 -5.91
CA SER A 237 9.44 -1.93 -6.37
C SER A 237 10.49 -0.92 -5.88
N ALA A 238 10.14 0.37 -5.84
CA ALA A 238 11.05 1.41 -5.34
C ALA A 238 11.33 1.25 -3.84
N VAL A 239 10.30 0.91 -3.05
CA VAL A 239 10.47 0.60 -1.61
C VAL A 239 11.34 -0.64 -1.41
N TRP A 240 11.17 -1.68 -2.24
CA TRP A 240 12.02 -2.88 -2.20
C TRP A 240 13.49 -2.57 -2.46
N GLU A 241 13.80 -1.65 -3.38
CA GLU A 241 15.19 -1.21 -3.59
C GLU A 241 15.79 -0.57 -2.32
N VAL A 242 14.98 0.13 -1.53
CA VAL A 242 15.43 0.70 -0.25
C VAL A 242 15.74 -0.41 0.77
N VAL A 243 14.90 -1.44 0.88
CA VAL A 243 15.16 -2.60 1.75
C VAL A 243 16.49 -3.28 1.37
N LYS A 244 16.72 -3.48 0.07
CA LYS A 244 17.98 -4.05 -0.43
C LYS A 244 19.17 -3.13 -0.13
N ALA A 245 19.03 -1.82 -0.33
CA ALA A 245 20.08 -0.86 -0.02
C ALA A 245 20.43 -0.86 1.49
N ALA A 246 19.43 -0.92 2.37
CA ALA A 246 19.63 -1.06 3.81
C ALA A 246 20.38 -2.32 4.18
N THR A 247 19.92 -3.44 3.64
CA THR A 247 20.55 -4.73 3.89
C THR A 247 22.00 -4.75 3.42
N SER A 248 22.28 -4.18 2.25
CA SER A 248 23.63 -4.09 1.69
C SER A 248 24.53 -3.15 2.50
N LEU A 249 24.03 -1.98 2.89
CA LEU A 249 24.79 -1.00 3.66
C LEU A 249 25.16 -1.54 5.04
N CYS A 250 24.17 -2.16 5.69
CA CYS A 250 24.25 -2.72 7.04
C CYS A 250 24.81 -4.14 7.10
N ARG A 251 25.32 -4.66 5.98
CA ARG A 251 26.04 -5.93 5.95
C ARG A 251 27.42 -5.74 6.59
N VAL A 252 27.53 -6.04 7.88
CA VAL A 252 28.81 -6.22 8.55
C VAL A 252 29.29 -7.64 8.23
N TYR A 253 30.27 -7.77 7.34
CA TYR A 253 30.97 -9.04 7.15
C TYR A 253 31.80 -9.30 8.42
N GLY A 254 31.71 -10.49 9.03
CA GLY A 254 32.81 -10.97 9.88
C GLY A 254 32.50 -11.64 11.22
N ASP A 255 31.28 -11.59 11.78
CA ASP A 255 31.05 -12.20 13.10
C ASP A 255 29.76 -13.04 13.16
N LEU A 256 29.93 -14.33 13.45
CA LEU A 256 28.86 -15.32 13.72
C LEU A 256 27.96 -14.90 14.88
N SER A 257 28.43 -14.02 15.78
CA SER A 257 27.65 -13.48 16.88
C SER A 257 26.74 -12.29 16.49
N ILE A 258 26.93 -11.71 15.31
CA ILE A 258 26.22 -10.50 14.84
C ILE A 258 25.23 -10.80 13.70
N MET A 259 25.05 -12.09 13.34
CA MET A 259 23.97 -12.49 12.44
C MET A 259 22.62 -12.24 13.11
N SER A 260 21.95 -11.14 12.73
CA SER A 260 20.50 -11.04 12.90
C SER A 260 19.89 -12.26 12.23
N LYS A 261 19.22 -13.13 12.99
CA LYS A 261 18.51 -14.31 12.47
C LYS A 261 17.76 -13.96 11.18
N MET A 262 18.26 -14.46 10.04
CA MET A 262 17.40 -14.77 8.91
C MET A 262 16.94 -16.21 9.14
N ALA A 263 15.72 -16.35 9.65
CA ALA A 263 14.90 -17.52 9.46
C ALA A 263 13.93 -17.19 8.32
#